data_AF-M1W0R1-F1
#
_entry.id   AF-M1W0R1-F1
#
_cell.length_a   1.000
_cell.length_b   1.000
_cell.length_c   1.000
_cell.angle_alpha   90.00
_cell.angle_beta   90.00
_cell.angle_gamma   90.00
#
_symmetry.space_group_name_H-M   'P 1'
#
loop_
_entity.id
_entity.type
_entity.pdbx_description
1 polymer ?
#
loop_
_entity_poly.entity_id
_entity_poly.type
_entity_poly.pdbx_seq_one_letter_code
_entity_poly.pdbx_strand_id
1 'polypeptide(L)'
;MEAARRKNDCFLGRDAARKAVHDFVGPKTVVIGHGANGDLMCLRWVHRVIVDTLLVESQRRQLELFTAEALKHWPSADKQQEGADAGEGGGDDDGEDEGEGEGEDNGKDKKSRALRKESGLSLKALTLKRLNRVIQIPGRGHDSLEDAQATRDLLHWYMTNPFDTLVW
;
A
#
# COMPACT_ATOMS: atom_id res chain seq x y z
N MET A 1 -16.39 10.31 -16.66
CA MET A 1 -16.55 11.76 -16.98
C MET A 1 -17.29 12.00 -18.30
N GLU A 2 -16.92 11.35 -19.41
CA GLU A 2 -17.55 11.59 -20.72
C GLU A 2 -19.05 11.30 -20.77
N ALA A 3 -19.49 10.26 -20.06
CA ALA A 3 -20.92 9.96 -19.93
C ALA A 3 -21.71 11.10 -19.28
N ALA A 4 -21.18 11.68 -18.20
CA ALA A 4 -21.80 12.83 -17.52
C ALA A 4 -21.78 14.08 -18.40
N ARG A 5 -20.68 14.34 -19.14
CA ARG A 5 -20.60 15.44 -20.11
C ARG A 5 -21.67 15.33 -21.20
N ARG A 6 -21.84 14.13 -21.78
CA ARG A 6 -22.87 13.89 -22.81
C ARG A 6 -24.29 14.07 -22.28
N LYS A 7 -24.54 13.73 -21.01
CA LYS A 7 -25.84 13.91 -20.35
C LYS A 7 -26.06 15.29 -19.75
N ASN A 8 -25.06 16.18 -19.85
CA ASN A 8 -25.05 17.50 -19.22
C ASN A 8 -25.26 17.45 -17.70
N ASP A 9 -24.69 16.42 -17.06
CA ASP A 9 -24.82 16.11 -15.62
C ASP A 9 -23.47 16.31 -14.89
N CYS A 10 -22.64 17.22 -15.39
CA CYS A 10 -21.38 17.57 -14.75
C CYS A 10 -21.57 18.72 -13.77
N PHE A 11 -20.98 18.61 -12.58
CA PHE A 11 -20.77 19.77 -11.74
C PHE A 11 -19.83 20.76 -12.44
N LEU A 12 -20.30 21.99 -12.61
CA LEU A 12 -19.54 23.05 -13.27
C LEU A 12 -18.64 23.73 -12.25
N GLY A 13 -17.41 23.23 -12.16
CA GLY A 13 -16.36 23.79 -11.32
C GLY A 13 -16.32 23.23 -9.89
N ARG A 14 -15.27 23.62 -9.18
CA ARG A 14 -14.95 23.14 -7.82
C ARG A 14 -16.06 23.45 -6.81
N ASP A 15 -16.60 24.67 -6.84
CA ASP A 15 -17.56 25.11 -5.82
C ASP A 15 -18.89 24.36 -5.91
N ALA A 16 -19.36 24.10 -7.14
CA ALA A 16 -20.54 23.26 -7.37
C ALA A 16 -20.31 21.83 -6.89
N ALA A 17 -19.16 21.23 -7.21
CA ALA A 17 -18.81 19.89 -6.74
C ALA A 17 -18.72 19.81 -5.21
N ARG A 18 -18.07 20.79 -4.56
CA ARG A 18 -17.98 20.88 -3.10
C ARG A 18 -19.36 21.05 -2.46
N LYS A 19 -20.23 21.91 -3.01
CA LYS A 19 -21.60 22.06 -2.52
C LYS A 19 -22.35 20.73 -2.59
N ALA A 20 -22.24 20.01 -3.70
CA ALA A 20 -22.89 18.72 -3.87
C ALA A 20 -22.41 17.68 -2.83
N VAL A 21 -21.13 17.67 -2.48
CA VAL A 21 -20.62 16.84 -1.37
C VAL A 21 -21.25 17.25 -0.04
N HIS A 22 -21.34 18.54 0.25
CA HIS A 22 -21.91 19.05 1.51
C HIS A 22 -23.41 18.80 1.65
N ASP A 23 -24.14 18.57 0.56
CA ASP A 23 -25.55 18.17 0.62
C ASP A 23 -25.73 16.78 1.28
N PHE A 24 -24.67 15.96 1.36
CA PHE A 24 -24.68 14.63 2.01
C PHE A 24 -23.70 14.50 3.19
N VAL A 25 -22.67 15.35 3.25
CA VAL A 25 -21.59 15.24 4.23
C VAL A 25 -21.60 16.43 5.19
N GLY A 26 -21.83 16.14 6.47
CA GLY A 26 -21.76 17.13 7.55
C GLY A 26 -20.45 17.06 8.35
N PRO A 27 -20.25 17.97 9.33
CA PRO A 27 -19.01 18.04 10.11
C PRO A 27 -18.66 16.77 10.92
N LYS A 28 -19.65 15.92 11.20
CA LYS A 28 -19.48 14.66 11.94
C LYS A 28 -19.51 13.42 11.05
N THR A 29 -19.81 13.57 9.76
CA THR A 29 -19.84 12.43 8.84
C THR A 29 -18.43 11.87 8.69
N VAL A 30 -18.23 10.58 8.86
CA VAL A 30 -16.92 9.96 8.63
C VAL A 30 -16.68 9.89 7.12
N VAL A 31 -15.60 10.51 6.65
CA VAL A 31 -15.20 10.47 5.24
C VAL A 31 -14.16 9.39 5.07
N ILE A 32 -14.39 8.47 4.15
CA ILE A 32 -13.48 7.36 3.90
C ILE A 32 -12.81 7.59 2.55
N GLY A 33 -11.50 7.42 2.50
CA GLY A 33 -10.71 7.63 1.29
C GLY A 33 -9.47 6.74 1.22
N HIS A 34 -8.78 6.78 0.08
CA HIS A 34 -7.50 6.10 -0.12
C HIS A 34 -6.49 7.09 -0.71
N GLY A 35 -5.61 7.64 0.12
CA GLY A 35 -4.73 8.75 -0.28
C GLY A 35 -5.53 10.03 -0.58
N ALA A 36 -6.56 10.32 0.21
CA ALA A 36 -7.60 11.31 -0.11
C ALA A 36 -7.15 12.77 -0.06
N ASN A 37 -5.91 13.04 0.34
CA ASN A 37 -5.37 14.40 0.41
C ASN A 37 -5.50 15.15 -0.94
N GLY A 38 -5.26 14.45 -2.06
CA GLY A 38 -5.42 15.04 -3.40
C GLY A 38 -6.86 15.47 -3.67
N ASP A 39 -7.84 14.63 -3.32
CA ASP A 39 -9.26 14.89 -3.53
C ASP A 39 -9.75 16.07 -2.66
N LEU A 40 -9.37 16.08 -1.39
CA LEU A 40 -9.70 17.14 -0.44
C LEU A 40 -9.13 18.50 -0.87
N MET A 41 -7.87 18.50 -1.35
CA MET A 41 -7.23 19.70 -1.90
C MET A 41 -7.92 20.17 -3.18
N CYS A 42 -8.29 19.24 -4.07
CA CYS A 42 -9.05 19.54 -5.27
C CYS A 42 -10.41 20.19 -4.96
N LEU A 43 -11.04 19.81 -3.84
CA LEU A 43 -12.30 20.40 -3.38
C LEU A 43 -12.10 21.67 -2.52
N ARG A 44 -10.87 22.00 -2.09
CA ARG A 44 -10.60 23.02 -1.05
C ARG A 44 -11.45 22.78 0.19
N TRP A 45 -11.45 21.53 0.64
CA TRP A 45 -12.27 21.05 1.73
C TRP A 45 -11.39 20.55 2.87
N VAL A 46 -11.61 21.12 4.06
CA VAL A 46 -10.99 20.66 5.31
C VAL A 46 -12.05 19.90 6.09
N HIS A 47 -11.75 18.65 6.42
CA HIS A 47 -12.63 17.80 7.21
C HIS A 47 -11.85 17.12 8.33
N ARG A 48 -12.42 17.04 9.53
CA ARG A 48 -11.72 16.51 10.71
C ARG A 48 -11.86 15.00 10.90
N VAL A 49 -12.91 14.41 10.33
CA VAL A 49 -13.29 13.02 10.58
C VAL A 49 -13.05 12.21 9.30
N ILE A 50 -11.78 11.86 9.06
CA ILE A 50 -11.34 11.13 7.87
C ILE A 50 -10.71 9.81 8.28
N VAL A 51 -11.08 8.73 7.58
CA VAL A 51 -10.37 7.46 7.60
C VAL A 51 -9.70 7.27 6.25
N ASP A 52 -8.36 7.34 6.24
CA ASP A 52 -7.57 7.12 5.02
C ASP A 52 -7.00 5.70 5.02
N THR A 53 -7.53 4.86 4.14
CA THR A 53 -7.16 3.45 4.02
C THR A 53 -5.71 3.23 3.55
N LEU A 54 -5.10 4.22 2.88
CA LEU A 54 -3.68 4.15 2.55
C LEU A 54 -2.85 4.21 3.84
N LEU A 55 -3.16 5.15 4.73
CA LEU A 55 -2.48 5.28 6.02
C LEU A 55 -2.72 4.06 6.92
N VAL A 56 -3.94 3.52 6.93
CA VAL A 56 -4.28 2.29 7.65
C VAL A 56 -3.41 1.12 7.18
N GLU A 57 -3.27 0.90 5.87
CA GLU A 57 -2.41 -0.17 5.34
C GLU A 57 -0.93 0.10 5.63
N SER A 58 -0.46 1.34 5.47
CA SER A 58 0.93 1.71 5.77
C SER A 58 1.28 1.40 7.22
N GLN A 59 0.43 1.81 8.16
CA GLN A 59 0.64 1.52 9.58
C GLN A 59 0.58 0.01 9.85
N ARG A 60 -0.37 -0.70 9.24
CA ARG A 60 -0.46 -2.17 9.37
C ARG A 60 0.83 -2.85 8.91
N ARG A 61 1.38 -2.46 7.75
CA ARG A 61 2.64 -3.04 7.25
C ARG A 61 3.83 -2.74 8.15
N GLN A 62 3.88 -1.53 8.71
CA GLN A 62 4.93 -1.17 9.68
C GLN A 62 4.87 -2.07 10.91
N LEU A 63 3.66 -2.34 11.44
CA LEU A 63 3.47 -3.25 12.57
C LEU A 63 3.82 -4.70 12.20
N GLU A 64 3.42 -5.17 11.01
CA GLU A 64 3.78 -6.50 10.49
C GLU A 64 5.31 -6.66 10.43
N LEU A 65 6.03 -5.67 9.89
CA LEU A 65 7.50 -5.66 9.82
C LEU A 65 8.15 -5.60 11.21
N PHE A 66 7.68 -4.72 12.07
CA PHE A 66 8.19 -4.58 13.44
C PHE A 66 8.04 -5.88 14.23
N THR A 67 6.87 -6.50 14.16
CA THR A 67 6.58 -7.77 14.85
C THR A 67 7.45 -8.90 14.31
N ALA A 68 7.59 -9.01 12.98
CA ALA A 68 8.47 -10.00 12.36
C ALA A 68 9.93 -9.82 12.81
N GLU A 69 10.39 -8.58 12.95
CA GLU A 69 11.75 -8.29 13.41
C GLU A 69 11.96 -8.60 14.90
N ALA A 70 10.98 -8.26 15.73
CA ALA A 70 10.98 -8.60 17.16
C ALA A 70 11.00 -10.12 17.37
N LEU A 71 10.21 -10.89 16.60
CA LEU A 71 10.19 -12.35 16.68
C LEU A 71 11.51 -13.01 16.28
N LYS A 72 12.28 -12.40 15.36
CA LYS A 72 13.64 -12.90 15.03
C LYS A 72 14.63 -12.69 16.17
N HIS A 73 14.50 -11.57 16.89
CA HIS A 73 15.44 -11.17 17.94
C HIS A 73 15.02 -11.62 19.34
N TRP A 74 13.79 -12.13 19.50
CA TRP A 74 13.32 -12.64 20.77
C TRP A 74 14.19 -13.83 21.20
N PRO A 75 14.84 -13.76 22.38
CA PRO A 75 15.63 -14.88 22.85
C PRO A 75 14.67 -16.05 23.04
N SER A 76 14.96 -17.19 22.39
CA SER A 76 14.27 -18.44 22.70
C SER A 76 14.43 -18.69 24.20
N ALA A 77 13.38 -18.45 24.98
CA ALA A 77 13.27 -19.04 26.29
C ALA A 77 13.30 -20.55 26.05
N ASP A 78 14.31 -21.20 26.61
CA ASP A 78 14.67 -22.62 26.49
C ASP A 78 15.52 -23.03 25.26
N LYS A 79 16.81 -22.68 25.33
CA LYS A 79 17.88 -23.64 25.00
C LYS A 79 18.76 -23.86 26.23
N GLN A 80 18.39 -24.87 27.02
CA GLN A 80 19.33 -25.51 27.94
C GLN A 80 20.44 -26.18 27.13
N GLN A 81 21.66 -25.98 27.60
CA GLN A 81 22.93 -26.40 26.99
C GLN A 81 23.14 -27.91 27.08
N GLU A 82 23.49 -28.53 25.95
CA GLU A 82 24.43 -29.67 25.84
C GLU A 82 25.21 -29.37 24.55
N GLY A 83 26.53 -29.21 24.50
CA GLY A 83 27.59 -30.09 24.98
C GLY A 83 28.41 -30.49 23.73
N ALA A 84 29.67 -30.04 23.65
CA ALA A 84 30.56 -30.13 22.48
C ALA A 84 30.99 -31.55 22.08
N ASP A 85 31.33 -31.77 20.79
CA ASP A 85 32.61 -32.40 20.36
C ASP A 85 32.88 -32.24 18.86
N ALA A 86 34.15 -32.31 18.49
CA ALA A 86 34.85 -31.82 17.30
C ALA A 86 34.81 -32.72 16.04
N GLY A 87 35.27 -32.17 14.90
CA GLY A 87 35.68 -32.94 13.73
C GLY A 87 36.10 -32.07 12.53
N GLU A 88 37.42 -31.96 12.32
CA GLU A 88 38.12 -31.28 11.22
C GLU A 88 37.97 -31.95 9.83
N GLY A 89 38.30 -31.18 8.78
CA GLY A 89 38.67 -31.61 7.43
C GLY A 89 38.15 -30.59 6.40
N GLY A 90 38.94 -29.81 5.65
CA GLY A 90 40.24 -30.04 5.03
C GLY A 90 40.04 -30.28 3.53
N GLY A 91 40.53 -29.38 2.67
CA GLY A 91 40.62 -29.62 1.21
C GLY A 91 40.44 -28.38 0.34
N ASP A 92 41.55 -27.95 -0.27
CA ASP A 92 41.76 -26.88 -1.25
C ASP A 92 41.07 -27.12 -2.61
N ASP A 93 40.93 -26.08 -3.45
CA ASP A 93 41.62 -25.97 -4.76
C ASP A 93 40.98 -24.92 -5.72
N ASP A 94 41.82 -24.42 -6.61
CA ASP A 94 41.88 -23.17 -7.36
C ASP A 94 40.86 -22.92 -8.48
N GLY A 95 40.79 -21.65 -8.93
CA GLY A 95 40.25 -21.30 -10.24
C GLY A 95 40.05 -19.80 -10.49
N GLU A 96 41.12 -19.12 -10.93
CA GLU A 96 41.20 -17.74 -11.44
C GLU A 96 40.35 -17.53 -12.73
N ASP A 97 39.83 -16.32 -12.96
CA ASP A 97 40.05 -15.59 -14.23
C ASP A 97 39.63 -14.10 -14.11
N GLU A 98 40.45 -13.24 -14.70
CA GLU A 98 40.36 -11.78 -14.73
C GLU A 98 39.51 -11.28 -15.90
N GLY A 99 39.04 -10.02 -15.84
CA GLY A 99 38.45 -9.38 -17.01
C GLY A 99 37.87 -8.00 -16.74
N GLU A 100 38.74 -6.98 -16.76
CA GLU A 100 38.39 -5.56 -16.87
C GLU A 100 37.77 -5.24 -18.25
N GLY A 101 36.82 -4.30 -18.32
CA GLY A 101 36.29 -3.81 -19.59
C GLY A 101 35.10 -2.87 -19.46
N GLU A 102 35.30 -1.62 -19.86
CA GLU A 102 34.47 -0.44 -19.71
C GLU A 102 33.21 -0.41 -20.61
N GLY A 103 32.22 0.40 -20.23
CA GLY A 103 31.35 1.09 -21.19
C GLY A 103 29.84 0.82 -21.13
N GLU A 104 29.09 1.93 -21.11
CA GLU A 104 27.67 2.08 -21.47
C GLU A 104 26.61 1.75 -20.39
N ASP A 105 26.57 2.67 -19.43
CA ASP A 105 25.42 2.96 -18.58
C ASP A 105 24.23 3.48 -19.41
N ASN A 106 23.22 2.63 -19.61
CA ASN A 106 21.87 3.10 -19.96
C ASN A 106 20.73 2.19 -19.43
N GLY A 107 21.06 1.33 -18.46
CA GLY A 107 20.14 0.33 -17.91
C GLY A 107 19.78 0.52 -16.43
N LYS A 108 20.58 1.28 -15.67
CA LYS A 108 20.46 1.38 -14.21
C LYS A 108 19.31 2.29 -13.76
N ASP A 109 18.93 3.28 -14.56
CA ASP A 109 17.85 4.23 -14.24
C ASP A 109 16.45 3.62 -14.30
N LYS A 110 16.23 2.60 -15.14
CA LYS A 110 14.94 1.91 -15.20
C LYS A 110 14.75 0.95 -14.02
N LYS A 111 15.84 0.33 -13.55
CA LYS A 111 15.82 -0.62 -12.43
C LYS A 111 15.68 0.09 -11.08
N SER A 112 16.33 1.25 -10.91
CA SER A 112 16.22 2.09 -9.70
C SER A 112 14.84 2.74 -9.55
N ARG A 113 14.18 3.11 -10.67
CA ARG A 113 12.79 3.61 -10.65
C ARG A 113 11.77 2.50 -10.39
N ALA A 114 12.06 1.25 -10.75
CA ALA A 114 11.22 0.09 -10.47
C ALA A 114 11.31 -0.38 -9.01
N LEU A 115 12.49 -0.24 -8.36
CA LEU A 115 12.68 -0.62 -6.95
C LEU A 115 12.15 0.41 -5.93
N ARG A 116 11.97 1.68 -6.32
CA ARG A 116 11.54 2.76 -5.40
C ARG A 116 10.03 2.93 -5.26
N LYS A 117 9.23 2.14 -5.98
CA LYS A 117 7.77 2.15 -5.80
C LYS A 117 7.48 1.10 -4.73
N GLU A 118 6.96 1.52 -3.58
CA GLU A 118 6.29 0.61 -2.63
C GLU A 118 5.16 -0.11 -3.39
N SER A 119 5.53 -1.19 -4.07
CA SER A 119 4.63 -1.94 -4.93
C SER A 119 3.61 -2.60 -4.01
N GLY A 120 2.34 -2.36 -4.29
CA GLY A 120 1.24 -2.99 -3.55
C GLY A 120 0.51 -2.12 -2.53
N LEU A 121 0.83 -0.83 -2.38
CA LEU A 121 0.00 0.10 -1.57
C LEU A 121 -1.13 0.76 -2.38
N SER A 122 -1.13 0.67 -3.71
CA SER A 122 -2.21 1.23 -4.50
C SER A 122 -3.53 0.55 -4.20
N LEU A 123 -4.63 1.30 -4.28
CA LEU A 123 -5.98 0.78 -4.13
C LEU A 123 -6.19 -0.49 -4.97
N LYS A 124 -5.81 -0.45 -6.25
CA LYS A 124 -5.90 -1.60 -7.17
C LYS A 124 -5.17 -2.84 -6.67
N ALA A 125 -3.98 -2.69 -6.10
CA ALA A 125 -3.21 -3.82 -5.62
C ALA A 125 -3.78 -4.37 -4.30
N LEU A 126 -4.24 -3.49 -3.41
CA LEU A 126 -4.85 -3.88 -2.13
C LEU A 126 -6.21 -4.55 -2.32
N THR A 127 -7.04 -4.07 -3.24
CA THR A 127 -8.33 -4.71 -3.54
C THR A 127 -8.14 -6.08 -4.15
N LEU A 128 -7.12 -6.25 -5.00
CA LEU A 128 -6.77 -7.57 -5.51
C LEU A 128 -6.27 -8.47 -4.38
N LYS A 129 -5.34 -8.00 -3.55
CA LYS A 129 -4.73 -8.80 -2.48
C LYS A 129 -5.71 -9.19 -1.37
N ARG A 130 -6.56 -8.26 -0.93
CA ARG A 130 -7.40 -8.42 0.27
C ARG A 130 -8.82 -8.86 -0.06
N LEU A 131 -9.36 -8.39 -1.19
CA LEU A 131 -10.75 -8.65 -1.59
C LEU A 131 -10.86 -9.61 -2.78
N ASN A 132 -9.74 -10.05 -3.36
CA ASN A 132 -9.69 -10.82 -4.61
C ASN A 132 -10.48 -10.16 -5.76
N ARG A 133 -10.47 -8.82 -5.80
CA ARG A 133 -11.22 -8.03 -6.78
C ARG A 133 -10.29 -7.14 -7.61
N VAL A 134 -10.38 -7.30 -8.93
CA VAL A 134 -9.73 -6.41 -9.90
C VAL A 134 -10.62 -5.18 -10.13
N ILE A 135 -10.02 -4.00 -10.01
CA ILE A 135 -10.64 -2.70 -10.33
C ILE A 135 -9.76 -1.96 -11.36
N GLN A 136 -10.27 -0.85 -11.92
CA GLN A 136 -9.51 0.00 -12.84
C GLN A 136 -8.91 -0.79 -14.02
N ILE A 137 -9.78 -1.48 -14.75
CA ILE A 137 -9.40 -2.32 -15.89
C ILE A 137 -8.82 -1.43 -16.99
N PRO A 138 -7.64 -1.78 -17.56
CA PRO A 138 -7.03 -1.00 -18.64
C PRO A 138 -7.98 -0.76 -19.82
N GLY A 139 -7.86 0.41 -20.45
CA GLY A 139 -8.68 0.78 -21.62
C GLY A 139 -10.10 1.26 -21.31
N ARG A 140 -10.56 1.16 -20.05
CA ARG A 140 -11.90 1.61 -19.63
C ARG A 140 -11.94 2.95 -18.90
N GLY A 141 -10.76 3.54 -18.63
CA GLY A 141 -10.63 4.66 -17.69
C GLY A 141 -10.93 4.23 -16.25
N HIS A 142 -10.78 5.15 -15.29
CA HIS A 142 -11.14 4.89 -13.90
C HIS A 142 -12.56 5.38 -13.63
N ASP A 143 -13.29 4.63 -12.80
CA ASP A 143 -14.63 4.99 -12.37
C ASP A 143 -14.61 5.35 -10.88
N SER A 144 -14.98 6.59 -10.56
CA SER A 144 -14.91 7.09 -9.18
C SER A 144 -15.88 6.35 -8.24
N LEU A 145 -16.99 5.82 -8.77
CA LEU A 145 -17.91 5.00 -7.97
C LEU A 145 -17.29 3.64 -7.62
N GLU A 146 -16.67 2.97 -8.58
CA GLU A 146 -15.87 1.76 -8.35
C GLU A 146 -14.79 2.00 -7.28
N ASP A 147 -14.01 3.08 -7.41
CA ASP A 147 -12.93 3.40 -6.47
C ASP A 147 -13.46 3.70 -5.06
N ALA A 148 -14.57 4.42 -4.92
CA ALA A 148 -15.20 4.72 -3.64
C ALA A 148 -15.74 3.46 -2.95
N GLN A 149 -16.42 2.58 -3.71
CA GLN A 149 -16.89 1.29 -3.20
C GLN A 149 -15.71 0.40 -2.79
N ALA A 150 -14.65 0.39 -3.61
CA ALA A 150 -13.45 -0.37 -3.33
C ALA A 150 -12.75 0.07 -2.05
N THR A 151 -12.65 1.37 -1.84
CA THR A 151 -12.09 1.96 -0.63
C THR A 151 -12.91 1.57 0.61
N ARG A 152 -14.24 1.68 0.54
CA ARG A 152 -15.13 1.28 1.65
C ARG A 152 -14.96 -0.19 2.00
N ASP A 153 -14.99 -1.06 1.00
CA ASP A 153 -14.90 -2.51 1.22
C ASP A 153 -13.52 -2.90 1.79
N LEU A 154 -12.47 -2.19 1.38
CA LEU A 154 -11.14 -2.37 1.93
C LEU A 154 -11.07 -1.98 3.42
N LEU A 155 -11.70 -0.87 3.80
CA LEU A 155 -11.83 -0.50 5.21
C LEU A 155 -12.59 -1.58 6.00
N HIS A 156 -13.70 -2.08 5.46
CA HIS A 156 -14.46 -3.15 6.09
C HIS A 156 -13.60 -4.40 6.31
N TRP A 157 -12.80 -4.78 5.32
CA TRP A 157 -11.85 -5.88 5.44
C TRP A 157 -10.85 -5.65 6.58
N TYR A 158 -10.30 -4.45 6.73
CA TYR A 158 -9.40 -4.14 7.86
C TYR A 158 -10.08 -4.29 9.22
N MET A 159 -11.36 -3.94 9.32
CA MET A 159 -12.13 -4.08 10.56
C MET A 159 -12.42 -5.55 10.89
N THR A 160 -12.68 -6.39 9.89
CA THR A 160 -12.94 -7.83 10.08
C THR A 160 -11.67 -8.66 10.22
N ASN A 161 -10.53 -8.10 9.84
CA ASN A 161 -9.24 -8.76 9.88
C ASN A 161 -8.25 -7.89 10.67
N PRO A 162 -8.50 -7.61 11.96
CA PRO A 162 -7.60 -6.80 12.77
C PRO A 162 -6.19 -7.40 12.77
N PHE A 163 -5.18 -6.55 12.89
CA PHE A 163 -3.82 -7.03 13.12
C PHE A 163 -3.77 -7.55 14.56
N ASP A 164 -3.51 -8.85 14.72
CA ASP A 164 -3.49 -9.46 16.04
C ASP A 164 -2.17 -9.10 16.73
N THR A 165 -2.25 -8.18 17.69
CA THR A 165 -1.12 -7.77 18.53
C THR A 165 -1.04 -8.58 19.82
N LEU A 166 -1.77 -9.70 19.97
CA LEU A 166 -1.70 -10.58 21.15
C LEU A 166 -0.42 -11.43 21.18
N VAL A 167 0.72 -10.77 21.00
CA VAL A 167 2.03 -11.26 21.44
C VAL A 167 2.47 -10.27 22.53
N TRP A 168 1.99 -10.50 23.75
CA TRP A 168 2.45 -9.81 24.96
C TRP A 168 3.25 -10.80 25.82
#